data_AF-A0A962VHB8-F1
#
_entry.id   AF-A0A962VHB8-F1
#
_cell.length_a   1.000
_cell.length_b   1.000
_cell.length_c   1.000
_cell.angle_alpha   90.00
_cell.angle_beta   90.00
_cell.angle_gamma   90.00
#
_symmetry.space_group_name_H-M   'P 1'
#
loop_
_entity.id
_entity.type
_entity.pdbx_description
1 polymer ?
#
loop_
_entity_poly.entity_id
_entity_poly.type
_entity_poly.pdbx_seq_one_letter_code
_entity_poly.pdbx_strand_id
1 'polypeptide(L)' 'MTDKIRVLVVGMGNMGVSHAKAYHHLDGFKIVGLCSRNLTAQTELPAELADYPRFDNYARALSVL' A
#
# COMPACT_ATOMS: atom_id res chain seq x y z
N MET A 1 0.75 -12.99 20.87
CA MET A 1 0.18 -12.30 19.69
C MET A 1 1.19 -12.46 18.58
N THR A 2 0.80 -12.99 17.42
CA THR A 2 1.71 -13.07 16.27
C THR A 2 1.82 -11.67 15.68
N ASP A 3 3.03 -11.14 15.53
CA ASP A 3 3.23 -9.83 14.91
C ASP A 3 2.73 -9.85 13.46
N LYS A 4 1.99 -8.81 13.07
CA LYS A 4 1.46 -8.69 11.71
C LYS A 4 2.60 -8.56 10.70
N ILE A 5 2.46 -9.22 9.55
CA ILE A 5 3.41 -9.09 8.45
C ILE A 5 3.24 -7.70 7.83
N ARG A 6 4.33 -6.92 7.80
CA ARG A 6 4.37 -5.58 7.22
C ARG A 6 4.44 -5.69 5.69
N VAL A 7 3.57 -4.99 4.99
CA VAL A 7 3.46 -5.06 3.52
C VAL A 7 3.55 -3.67 2.90
N LEU A 8 4.49 -3.52 1.96
CA LEU A 8 4.51 -2.42 1.00
C LEU A 8 3.94 -2.93 -0.33
N VAL A 9 2.85 -2.34 -0.82
CA VAL A 9 2.26 -2.73 -2.10
C VAL A 9 2.89 -1.88 -3.21
N VAL A 10 3.59 -2.51 -4.15
CA VAL A 10 4.27 -1.83 -5.27
C VAL A 10 3.53 -2.11 -6.58
N GLY A 11 3.13 -1.05 -7.26
CA GLY A 11 2.28 -1.06 -8.45
C GLY A 11 0.79 -0.99 -8.06
N MET A 12 0.16 0.16 -8.28
CA MET A 12 -1.26 0.41 -7.98
C MET A 12 -2.14 0.35 -9.24
N GLY A 13 -2.03 -0.74 -10.00
CA GLY A 13 -3.00 -1.10 -11.04
C GLY A 13 -4.13 -1.98 -10.47
N ASN A 14 -4.98 -2.55 -11.34
CA ASN A 14 -6.10 -3.41 -10.92
C ASN A 14 -5.69 -4.54 -9.96
N MET A 15 -4.61 -5.25 -10.27
CA MET A 15 -4.09 -6.31 -9.41
C MET A 15 -3.54 -5.78 -8.08
N GLY A 16 -2.77 -4.69 -8.11
CA GLY A 16 -2.22 -4.08 -6.91
C GLY A 16 -3.30 -3.60 -5.94
N VAL A 17 -4.36 -2.99 -6.48
CA VAL A 17 -5.54 -2.59 -5.70
C VAL A 17 -6.22 -3.82 -5.08
N SER A 18 -6.44 -4.89 -5.85
CA SER A 18 -7.06 -6.13 -5.34
C SER A 18 -6.25 -6.74 -4.19
N HIS A 19 -4.92 -6.80 -4.31
CA HIS A 19 -4.05 -7.29 -3.24
C HIS A 19 -4.04 -6.37 -2.02
N ALA A 20 -3.98 -5.05 -2.21
CA ALA A 20 -4.07 -4.10 -1.11
C ALA A 20 -5.39 -4.25 -0.34
N LYS A 21 -6.52 -4.45 -1.03
CA LYS A 21 -7.81 -4.74 -0.38
C LYS A 21 -7.76 -6.05 0.42
N ALA A 22 -7.15 -7.10 -0.12
CA ALA A 22 -7.00 -8.36 0.61
C ALA A 22 -6.18 -8.16 1.89
N TYR A 23 -5.04 -7.46 1.81
CA TYR A 23 -4.21 -7.17 2.98
C TYR A 23 -4.88 -6.25 4.01
N HIS A 24 -5.76 -5.34 3.57
CA HIS A 24 -6.54 -4.49 4.47
C HIS A 24 -7.50 -5.30 5.35
N HIS A 25 -8.12 -6.34 4.78
CA HIS A 25 -9.12 -7.17 5.48
C HIS A 25 -8.54 -8.37 6.24
N LEU A 26 -7.28 -8.74 6.00
CA LEU A 26 -6.65 -9.88 6.65
C LEU A 26 -5.90 -9.45 7.91
N ASP A 27 -6.31 -9.98 9.06
CA ASP A 27 -5.75 -9.62 10.37
C ASP A 27 -4.25 -9.89 10.51
N GLY A 28 -3.70 -10.83 9.74
CA GLY A 28 -2.28 -11.18 9.74
C GLY A 28 -1.36 -10.17 9.07
N PHE A 29 -1.90 -9.13 8.44
CA PHE A 29 -1.13 -8.19 7.64
C PHE A 29 -1.35 -6.73 8.05
N LYS A 30 -0.33 -5.91 7.81
CA LYS A 30 -0.37 -4.46 7.97
C LYS A 30 0.24 -3.80 6.75
N ILE A 31 -0.58 -3.10 5.97
CA ILE A 31 -0.09 -2.23 4.91
C ILE A 31 0.65 -1.07 5.55
N VAL A 32 1.92 -0.91 5.21
CA VAL A 32 2.77 0.20 5.67
C VAL A 32 2.95 1.26 4.60
N GLY A 33 2.61 0.95 3.35
CA GLY A 33 2.61 1.92 2.26
C GLY A 33 2.06 1.34 0.96
N LEU A 34 1.69 2.25 0.07
CA LEU A 34 1.33 2.01 -1.32
C LEU A 34 2.35 2.75 -2.19
N CYS A 35 2.89 2.09 -3.20
CA CYS A 35 3.93 2.66 -4.06
C CYS A 35 3.57 2.46 -5.53
N SER A 36 3.59 3.50 -6.34
CA SER A 36 3.55 3.38 -7.81
C SER A 36 4.15 4.63 -8.44
N ARG A 37 4.79 4.50 -9.60
CA ARG A 37 5.41 5.64 -10.31
C ARG A 37 4.46 6.83 -10.52
N ASN A 38 3.16 6.55 -10.67
CA ASN A 38 2.12 7.55 -10.89
C ASN A 38 1.18 7.70 -9.69
N LEU A 39 1.58 7.25 -8.48
CA LEU A 39 0.76 7.37 -7.27
C LEU A 39 0.97 8.74 -6.64
N THR A 40 0.24 9.72 -7.16
CA THR A 40 0.23 11.09 -6.65
C THR A 40 -0.96 11.32 -5.73
N ALA A 41 -1.07 12.51 -5.13
CA ALA A 41 -2.23 12.90 -4.34
C ALA A 41 -3.54 12.88 -5.15
N GLN A 42 -3.47 13.06 -6.48
CA GLN A 42 -4.63 13.06 -7.37
C GLN A 42 -5.04 11.67 -7.87
N THR A 43 -4.22 10.63 -7.60
CA THR A 43 -4.59 9.27 -7.99
C THR A 43 -5.77 8.80 -7.17
N GLU A 44 -6.87 8.51 -7.85
CA GLU A 44 -8.05 7.93 -7.23
C GLU A 44 -7.72 6.53 -6.67
N LEU A 45 -7.97 6.37 -5.38
CA LEU A 45 -7.89 5.09 -4.69
C LEU A 45 -9.27 4.78 -4.10
N PRO A 46 -9.60 3.50 -3.92
CA PRO A 46 -10.74 3.11 -3.10
C PRO A 46 -10.65 3.77 -1.71
N ALA A 47 -11.79 4.19 -1.16
CA ALA A 47 -11.83 4.92 0.12
C ALA A 47 -11.08 4.19 1.26
N GLU A 48 -11.20 2.86 1.32
CA GLU A 48 -10.53 2.01 2.32
C GLU A 48 -8.98 2.01 2.22
N LEU A 49 -8.43 2.42 1.08
CA LEU A 49 -6.99 2.50 0.83
C LEU A 49 -6.46 3.95 0.83
N ALA A 50 -7.34 4.94 0.95
CA ALA A 50 -7.00 6.35 0.76
C ALA A 50 -6.03 6.88 1.83
N ASP A 51 -6.11 6.33 3.05
CA ASP A 51 -5.39 6.75 4.25
C ASP A 51 -3.98 6.16 4.38
N TYR A 52 -3.59 5.23 3.50
CA TYR A 52 -2.26 4.65 3.54
C TYR A 52 -1.19 5.60 2.98
N PRO A 53 0.03 5.59 3.54
CA PRO A 53 1.16 6.34 3.00
C PRO A 53 1.38 6.02 1.51
N ARG A 54 1.49 7.06 0.69
CA ARG A 54 1.70 6.95 -0.76
C ARG A 54 3.11 7.30 -1.12
N PHE A 55 3.71 6.49 -1.99
CA PHE A 55 5.06 6.67 -2.49
C PHE A 55 5.06 6.62 -4.02
N ASP A 56 5.79 7.54 -4.64
CA ASP A 56 6.09 7.54 -6.07
C ASP A 56 7.43 6.87 -6.39
N ASN A 57 8.28 6.72 -5.37
CA ASN A 57 9.62 6.17 -5.46
C ASN A 57 9.81 4.99 -4.50
N TYR A 58 10.15 3.84 -5.05
CA TYR A 58 10.34 2.59 -4.30
C TYR A 58 11.51 2.66 -3.30
N ALA A 59 12.67 3.17 -3.72
CA ALA A 59 13.83 3.28 -2.85
C ALA A 59 13.56 4.23 -1.67
N ARG A 60 12.85 5.35 -1.93
CA ARG A 60 12.39 6.25 -0.88
C ARG A 60 11.45 5.53 0.09
N ALA A 61 10.46 4.78 -0.42
CA ALA A 61 9.54 4.02 0.41
C ALA A 61 10.29 3.07 1.37
N LEU A 62 11.26 2.31 0.86
CA LEU A 62 12.06 1.40 1.70
C LEU A 62 12.92 2.11 2.75
N SER A 63 13.38 3.33 2.47
CA SER A 63 14.22 4.08 3.42
C SER A 63 13.46 4.69 4.60
N VAL A 64 12.15 4.90 4.47
CA VAL A 64 11.33 5.62 5.47
C VAL A 64 10.31 4.73 6.20
N LEU A 65 10.16 3.47 5.76
CA LEU A 65 9.25 2.49 6.35
C LEU A 65 10.01 1.55 7.29
#